data_AF-A0A0F7VRK6-F1
#
_entry.id   AF-A0A0F7VRK6-F1
#
_cell.length_a   1.000
_cell.length_b   1.000
_cell.length_c   1.000
_cell.angle_alpha   90.00
_cell.angle_beta   90.00
_cell.angle_gamma   90.00
#
_symmetry.space_group_name_H-M   'P 1'
#
loop_
_entity.id
_entity.type
_entity.pdbx_description
1 polymer ?
#
loop_
_entity_poly.entity_id
_entity_poly.type
_entity_poly.pdbx_seq_one_letter_code
_entity_poly.pdbx_strand_id
1 'polypeptide(L)'
;MTVTCGIDWASDHHDVALVDHEGTLLARARITDDLAGLHQLLELLTTHGDTANAPAPIAIETSRGLLVACLRATGRPVYAINPMAAARYRDRHTVTRKKSDHLDAMVLANILRTDKAAHRPLPDDSELAQAIAVLARAQQDAVWDRTQAGNKLRSHLREYFPGYLAAFQHNREGISSSVARAVLAAAPTPSRQPSSPAPSCARC
;
A
#
# COMPACT_ATOMS: atom_id res chain seq x y z
N MET A 1 -8.81 33.09 1.39
CA MET A 1 -8.24 32.34 2.53
C MET A 1 -7.61 31.07 1.98
N THR A 2 -6.43 30.67 2.47
CA THR A 2 -5.81 29.41 2.05
C THR A 2 -6.31 28.27 2.93
N VAL A 3 -7.00 27.31 2.33
CA VAL A 3 -7.47 26.09 3.01
C VAL A 3 -6.51 24.93 2.72
N THR A 4 -6.24 24.11 3.73
CA THR A 4 -5.49 22.85 3.59
C THR A 4 -6.40 21.70 3.98
N CYS A 5 -6.41 20.64 3.18
CA CYS A 5 -7.24 19.47 3.42
C CYS A 5 -6.38 18.29 3.87
N GLY A 6 -6.82 17.58 4.90
CA GLY A 6 -6.26 16.28 5.29
C GLY A 6 -7.30 15.19 5.11
N ILE A 7 -6.86 14.03 4.62
CA ILE A 7 -7.70 12.86 4.36
C ILE A 7 -7.05 11.65 5.02
N ASP A 8 -7.71 11.12 6.04
CA ASP A 8 -7.35 9.86 6.68
C ASP A 8 -8.07 8.69 5.99
N TRP A 9 -7.32 7.64 5.68
CA TRP A 9 -7.76 6.56 4.79
C TRP A 9 -8.23 5.33 5.55
N ALA A 10 -9.49 4.93 5.38
CA ALA A 10 -9.99 3.59 5.69
C ALA A 10 -10.50 2.86 4.44
N SER A 11 -10.77 1.56 4.58
CA SER A 11 -11.09 0.66 3.46
C SER A 11 -12.43 0.94 2.78
N ASP A 12 -13.40 1.49 3.51
CA ASP A 12 -14.79 1.71 3.10
C ASP A 12 -15.23 3.18 3.23
N HIS A 13 -14.43 4.00 3.92
CA HIS A 13 -14.66 5.42 4.10
C HIS A 13 -13.35 6.18 4.30
N HIS A 14 -13.42 7.49 4.19
CA HIS A 14 -12.31 8.38 4.49
C HIS A 14 -12.79 9.52 5.38
N ASP A 15 -12.00 9.87 6.39
CA ASP A 15 -12.25 11.02 7.24
C ASP A 15 -11.53 12.24 6.65
N VAL A 16 -12.24 13.37 6.57
CA VAL A 16 -11.78 14.61 5.92
C VAL A 16 -11.79 15.73 6.94
N ALA A 17 -10.74 16.55 6.93
CA ALA A 17 -10.65 17.77 7.71
C ALA A 17 -10.09 18.92 6.86
N LEU A 18 -10.76 20.07 6.91
CA LEU A 18 -10.31 21.31 6.27
C LEU A 18 -9.87 22.28 7.35
N VAL A 19 -8.65 22.81 7.22
CA VAL A 19 -8.10 23.80 8.15
C VAL A 19 -7.71 25.07 7.40
N ASP A 20 -7.91 26.22 8.04
CA ASP A 20 -7.38 27.49 7.54
C ASP A 20 -5.88 27.66 7.85
N HIS A 21 -5.32 28.81 7.48
CA HIS A 21 -3.90 29.12 7.73
C HIS A 21 -3.51 29.20 9.21
N GLU A 22 -4.45 29.55 10.09
CA GLU A 22 -4.24 29.63 11.54
C GLU A 22 -4.30 28.23 12.19
N GLY A 23 -4.84 27.25 11.47
CA GLY A 23 -5.06 25.89 11.97
C GLY A 23 -6.45 25.68 12.57
N THR A 24 -7.37 26.63 12.37
CA THR A 24 -8.77 26.50 12.77
C THR A 24 -9.45 25.49 11.86
N LEU A 25 -10.20 24.57 12.46
CA LEU A 25 -11.02 23.61 11.73
C LEU A 25 -12.21 24.34 11.07
N LEU A 26 -12.21 24.40 9.74
CA LEU A 26 -13.28 24.99 8.95
C LEU A 26 -14.43 24.01 8.73
N ALA A 27 -14.09 22.75 8.45
CA ALA A 27 -15.06 21.72 8.10
C ALA A 27 -14.49 20.33 8.38
N ARG A 28 -15.40 19.37 8.61
CA ARG A 28 -15.08 17.94 8.66
C ARG A 28 -16.19 17.14 8.00
N ALA A 29 -15.81 16.03 7.39
CA ALA A 29 -16.75 15.09 6.81
C ALA A 29 -16.20 13.67 6.87
N ARG A 30 -17.10 12.69 6.80
CA ARG A 30 -16.76 11.32 6.46
C ARG A 30 -17.36 11.05 5.08
N ILE A 31 -16.53 10.60 4.14
CA ILE A 31 -16.91 10.31 2.76
C ILE A 31 -16.76 8.81 2.49
N THR A 32 -17.58 8.26 1.60
CA THR A 32 -17.44 6.90 1.09
C THR A 32 -16.32 6.80 0.05
N ASP A 33 -15.73 5.60 -0.13
CA ASP A 33 -14.76 5.33 -1.23
C ASP A 33 -15.50 5.08 -2.56
N ASP A 34 -16.27 6.06 -3.00
CA ASP A 34 -17.02 6.04 -4.26
C ASP A 34 -17.17 7.45 -4.86
N LEU A 35 -17.87 7.52 -6.01
CA LEU A 35 -18.10 8.78 -6.70
C LEU A 35 -18.91 9.79 -5.87
N ALA A 36 -19.86 9.31 -5.06
CA ALA A 36 -20.67 10.18 -4.21
C ALA A 36 -19.80 10.84 -3.12
N GLY A 37 -18.91 10.07 -2.48
CA GLY A 37 -17.94 10.59 -1.53
C GLY A 37 -16.96 11.57 -2.16
N LEU A 38 -16.50 11.32 -3.39
CA LEU A 38 -15.67 12.28 -4.13
C LEU A 38 -16.41 13.60 -4.41
N HIS A 39 -17.67 13.54 -4.85
CA HIS A 39 -18.47 14.75 -5.07
C HIS A 39 -18.66 15.54 -3.78
N GLN A 40 -18.97 14.86 -2.68
CA GLN A 40 -19.10 15.49 -1.36
C GLN A 40 -17.81 16.19 -0.95
N LEU A 41 -16.64 15.58 -1.17
CA LEU A 41 -15.33 16.18 -0.89
C LEU A 41 -15.10 17.44 -1.73
N LEU A 42 -15.35 17.38 -3.04
CA LEU A 42 -15.15 18.53 -3.94
C LEU A 42 -16.09 19.69 -3.61
N GLU A 43 -17.35 19.41 -3.26
CA GLU A 43 -18.32 20.41 -2.80
C GLU A 43 -17.86 21.06 -1.49
N LEU A 44 -17.38 20.26 -0.53
CA LEU A 44 -16.86 20.74 0.73
C LEU A 44 -15.66 21.67 0.53
N LEU A 45 -14.72 21.27 -0.33
CA LEU A 45 -13.58 22.11 -0.71
C LEU A 45 -14.03 23.45 -1.30
N THR A 46 -14.95 23.41 -2.27
CA THR A 46 -15.44 24.60 -2.97
C THR A 46 -16.15 25.55 -2.00
N THR A 47 -16.97 25.01 -1.09
CA THR A 47 -17.68 25.77 -0.03
C THR A 47 -16.71 26.56 0.86
N HIS A 48 -15.50 26.03 1.07
CA HIS A 48 -14.48 26.63 1.93
C HIS A 48 -13.34 27.34 1.17
N GLY A 49 -13.59 27.73 -0.08
CA GLY A 49 -12.71 28.63 -0.84
C GLY A 49 -11.71 27.94 -1.77
N ASP A 50 -11.85 26.64 -2.04
CA ASP A 50 -11.17 25.97 -3.15
C ASP A 50 -11.63 26.57 -4.48
N THR A 51 -10.68 26.88 -5.36
CA THR A 51 -10.95 27.40 -6.70
C THR A 51 -9.98 26.82 -7.72
N ALA A 52 -10.32 26.87 -9.00
CA ALA A 52 -9.42 26.39 -10.07
C ALA A 52 -8.06 27.12 -10.10
N ASN A 53 -8.02 28.41 -9.71
CA ASN A 53 -6.80 29.22 -9.69
C ASN A 53 -5.98 29.05 -8.41
N ALA A 54 -6.61 28.58 -7.33
CA ALA A 54 -5.98 28.38 -6.04
C ALA A 54 -6.49 27.07 -5.41
N PRO A 55 -6.13 25.91 -6.00
CA PRO A 55 -6.62 24.64 -5.51
C PRO A 55 -6.01 24.31 -4.14
N ALA A 56 -6.86 23.86 -3.23
CA ALA A 56 -6.52 23.42 -1.89
C ALA A 56 -5.52 22.25 -1.95
N PRO A 57 -4.35 22.38 -1.30
CA PRO A 57 -3.44 21.26 -1.15
C PRO A 57 -4.04 20.17 -0.25
N ILE A 58 -3.80 18.92 -0.62
CA ILE A 58 -4.32 17.75 0.09
C ILE A 58 -3.19 16.93 0.69
N ALA A 59 -3.29 16.62 1.97
CA ALA A 59 -2.47 15.65 2.69
C ALA A 59 -3.21 14.33 2.82
N ILE A 60 -2.56 13.22 2.45
CA ILE A 60 -3.12 11.86 2.52
C ILE A 60 -2.02 10.87 2.93
N GLU A 61 -2.36 9.74 3.55
CA GLU A 61 -1.35 8.77 4.00
C GLU A 61 -0.82 7.83 2.90
N THR A 62 -1.57 7.72 1.80
CA THR A 62 -1.26 6.85 0.68
C THR A 62 -1.05 7.65 -0.60
N SER A 63 -0.10 7.22 -1.43
CA SER A 63 0.12 7.76 -2.77
C SER A 63 -0.73 7.06 -3.84
N ARG A 64 -1.74 6.29 -3.44
CA ARG A 64 -2.42 5.28 -4.28
C ARG A 64 -3.90 5.21 -3.95
N GLY A 65 -4.67 4.65 -4.89
CA GLY A 65 -6.11 4.43 -4.74
C GLY A 65 -6.89 5.29 -5.72
N LEU A 66 -8.16 4.95 -5.91
CA LEU A 66 -9.03 5.64 -6.86
C LEU A 66 -9.21 7.11 -6.50
N LEU A 67 -9.44 7.40 -5.21
CA LEU A 67 -9.52 8.77 -4.71
C LEU A 67 -8.25 9.58 -5.04
N VAL A 68 -7.05 9.03 -4.82
CA VAL A 68 -5.80 9.73 -5.15
C VAL A 68 -5.69 10.02 -6.64
N ALA A 69 -6.08 9.07 -7.50
CA ALA A 69 -6.09 9.26 -8.94
C ALA A 69 -7.05 10.39 -9.35
N CYS A 70 -8.28 10.39 -8.81
CA CYS A 70 -9.26 11.42 -9.05
C CYS A 70 -8.79 12.81 -8.58
N LEU A 71 -8.19 12.91 -7.39
CA LEU A 71 -7.66 14.17 -6.87
C LEU A 71 -6.51 14.69 -7.73
N ARG A 72 -5.60 13.83 -8.19
CA ARG A 72 -4.52 14.23 -9.11
C ARG A 72 -5.09 14.73 -10.44
N ALA A 73 -6.14 14.10 -10.95
CA ALA A 73 -6.80 14.51 -12.20
C ALA A 73 -7.42 15.92 -12.12
N THR A 74 -7.68 16.46 -10.92
CA THR A 74 -8.15 17.86 -10.79
C THR A 74 -7.01 18.88 -10.83
N GLY A 75 -5.76 18.46 -11.02
CA GLY A 75 -4.58 19.35 -11.04
C GLY A 75 -4.21 19.97 -9.69
N ARG A 76 -4.85 19.55 -8.59
CA ARG A 76 -4.52 20.05 -7.24
C ARG A 76 -3.28 19.35 -6.69
N PRO A 77 -2.47 20.03 -5.86
CA PRO A 77 -1.28 19.42 -5.28
C PRO A 77 -1.67 18.43 -4.17
N VAL A 78 -1.30 17.16 -4.35
CA VAL A 78 -1.54 16.07 -3.39
C VAL A 78 -0.21 15.66 -2.75
N TYR A 79 -0.18 15.45 -1.44
CA TYR A 79 1.01 15.11 -0.67
C TYR A 79 0.77 13.81 0.09
N ALA A 80 1.59 12.80 -0.21
CA ALA A 80 1.62 11.58 0.58
C ALA A 80 2.46 11.79 1.84
N ILE A 81 1.80 11.75 3.00
CA ILE A 81 2.43 11.89 4.31
C ILE A 81 2.74 10.50 4.85
N ASN A 82 3.97 10.30 5.32
CA ASN A 82 4.38 9.04 5.92
C ASN A 82 3.57 8.79 7.21
N PRO A 83 2.91 7.63 7.40
CA PRO A 83 2.14 7.34 8.61
C PRO A 83 2.97 7.45 9.91
N MET A 84 4.26 7.14 9.87
CA MET A 84 5.17 7.34 11.02
C MET A 84 5.41 8.82 11.32
N ALA A 85 5.44 9.68 10.30
CA ALA A 85 5.54 11.13 10.49
C ALA A 85 4.24 11.68 11.10
N ALA A 86 3.08 11.24 10.59
CA ALA A 86 1.78 11.60 11.15
C ALA A 86 1.66 11.18 12.62
N ALA A 87 2.07 9.96 12.96
CA ALA A 87 2.10 9.48 14.35
C ALA A 87 2.99 10.35 15.25
N ARG A 88 4.21 10.69 14.82
CA ARG A 88 5.12 11.56 15.59
C ARG A 88 4.57 12.98 15.77
N TYR A 89 3.87 13.50 14.78
CA TYR A 89 3.22 14.82 14.88
C TYR A 89 2.08 14.80 15.90
N ARG A 90 1.30 13.72 15.92
CA ARG A 90 0.23 13.51 16.91
C ARG A 90 0.79 13.51 18.33
N ASP A 91 1.87 12.78 18.56
CA ASP A 91 2.52 12.67 19.87
C ASP A 91 3.04 14.03 20.38
N ARG A 92 3.36 14.98 19.50
CA ARG A 92 3.75 16.35 19.87
C ARG A 92 2.60 17.18 20.47
N HIS A 93 1.35 16.92 20.08
CA HIS A 93 0.20 17.76 20.41
C HIS A 93 -0.78 17.13 21.38
N THR A 94 -0.68 15.83 21.65
CA THR A 94 -1.62 15.13 22.54
C THR A 94 -0.90 14.10 23.39
N VAL A 95 -0.94 14.28 24.71
CA VAL A 95 -0.34 13.36 25.70
C VAL A 95 -1.23 12.13 25.95
N THR A 96 -2.53 12.22 25.65
CA THR A 96 -3.52 11.16 25.85
C THR A 96 -3.72 10.35 24.57
N ARG A 97 -3.51 9.02 24.63
CA ARG A 97 -3.73 8.08 23.50
C ARG A 97 -5.21 7.84 23.16
N LYS A 98 -6.10 8.82 23.30
CA LYS A 98 -7.49 8.64 22.90
C LYS A 98 -7.57 8.84 21.38
N LYS A 99 -7.46 7.74 20.63
CA LYS A 99 -7.63 7.73 19.17
C LYS A 99 -9.06 8.16 18.86
N SER A 100 -9.19 9.25 18.12
CA SER A 100 -10.43 9.63 17.44
C SER A 100 -10.02 9.75 15.99
N ASP A 101 -10.56 8.91 15.10
CA ASP A 101 -10.11 8.85 13.70
C ASP A 101 -10.23 10.23 13.00
N HIS A 102 -11.19 11.07 13.42
CA HIS A 102 -11.30 12.46 12.96
C HIS A 102 -10.11 13.38 13.31
N LEU A 103 -9.33 13.06 14.36
CA LEU A 103 -8.12 13.79 14.68
C LEU A 103 -7.00 13.49 13.68
N ASP A 104 -7.03 12.33 13.03
CA ASP A 104 -5.96 11.90 12.12
C ASP A 104 -6.00 12.71 10.82
N ALA A 105 -7.20 12.94 10.26
CA ALA A 105 -7.38 13.85 9.12
C ALA A 105 -6.91 15.29 9.45
N MET A 106 -7.22 15.78 10.65
CA MET A 106 -6.80 17.12 11.08
C MET A 106 -5.28 17.20 11.32
N VAL A 107 -4.65 16.13 11.79
CA VAL A 107 -3.18 16.03 11.90
C VAL A 107 -2.54 16.14 10.52
N LEU A 108 -3.04 15.41 9.52
CA LEU A 108 -2.54 15.47 8.15
C LEU A 108 -2.65 16.88 7.55
N ALA A 109 -3.81 17.53 7.73
CA ALA A 109 -4.03 18.89 7.25
C ALA A 109 -3.04 19.87 7.91
N ASN A 110 -2.79 19.72 9.21
CA ASN A 110 -1.86 20.59 9.94
C ASN A 110 -0.40 20.36 9.57
N ILE A 111 0.05 19.11 9.39
CA ILE A 111 1.41 18.81 8.91
C ILE A 111 1.69 19.55 7.60
N LEU A 112 0.76 19.46 6.65
CA LEU A 112 0.93 20.11 5.36
C LEU A 112 0.83 21.63 5.45
N ARG A 113 -0.01 22.16 6.34
CA ARG A 113 -0.14 23.60 6.59
C ARG A 113 1.15 24.20 7.16
N THR A 114 1.79 23.53 8.12
CA THR A 114 2.98 24.06 8.82
C THR A 114 4.28 23.75 8.10
N ASP A 115 4.41 22.51 7.60
CA ASP A 115 5.68 21.97 7.12
C ASP A 115 5.67 21.69 5.61
N LYS A 116 4.83 22.40 4.84
CA LYS A 116 4.68 22.19 3.38
C LYS A 116 6.02 22.08 2.65
N ALA A 117 6.99 22.92 3.00
CA ALA A 117 8.31 22.96 2.37
C ALA A 117 9.15 21.69 2.62
N ALA A 118 8.86 20.93 3.69
CA ALA A 118 9.52 19.67 3.99
C ALA A 118 8.90 18.46 3.25
N HIS A 119 7.76 18.65 2.60
CA HIS A 119 7.03 17.61 1.87
C HIS A 119 7.04 17.88 0.37
N ARG A 120 7.25 16.82 -0.42
CA ARG A 120 7.17 16.88 -1.87
C ARG A 120 5.75 16.50 -2.31
N PRO A 121 5.11 17.26 -3.22
CA PRO A 121 3.86 16.82 -3.82
C PRO A 121 4.11 15.55 -4.65
N LEU A 122 3.06 14.75 -4.82
CA LEU A 122 3.08 13.64 -5.76
C LEU A 122 3.47 14.17 -7.15
N PRO A 123 4.37 13.49 -7.86
CA PRO A 123 4.82 13.94 -9.17
C PRO A 123 3.64 13.97 -10.14
N ASP A 124 3.70 14.91 -11.09
CA ASP A 124 2.78 14.96 -12.22
C ASP A 124 3.23 13.98 -13.31
N ASP A 125 3.19 12.70 -12.97
CA ASP A 125 3.60 11.62 -13.85
C ASP A 125 2.62 11.50 -15.03
N SER A 126 3.15 11.19 -16.22
CA SER A 126 2.31 10.83 -17.37
C SER A 126 1.45 9.59 -17.07
N GLU A 127 0.34 9.42 -17.80
CA GLU A 127 -0.51 8.24 -17.67
C GLU A 127 0.29 6.94 -17.84
N LEU A 128 1.25 6.91 -18.77
CA LEU A 128 2.15 5.77 -18.97
C LEU A 128 3.01 5.48 -17.74
N ALA A 129 3.59 6.51 -17.12
CA ALA A 129 4.40 6.34 -15.91
C ALA A 129 3.56 5.83 -14.73
N GLN A 130 2.32 6.31 -14.59
CA GLN A 130 1.37 5.82 -13.59
C GLN A 130 1.00 4.35 -13.84
N ALA A 131 0.74 3.96 -15.09
CA ALA A 131 0.44 2.57 -15.46
C ALA A 131 1.62 1.63 -15.17
N ILE A 132 2.86 2.06 -15.46
CA ILE A 132 4.08 1.31 -15.11
C ILE A 132 4.17 1.11 -13.59
N ALA A 133 3.87 2.13 -12.79
CA ALA A 133 3.90 2.02 -11.33
C ALA A 133 2.89 0.98 -10.80
N VAL A 134 1.71 0.87 -11.42
CA VAL A 134 0.71 -0.17 -11.10
C VAL A 134 1.25 -1.56 -11.44
N LEU A 135 1.80 -1.75 -12.65
CA LEU A 135 2.34 -3.04 -13.09
C LEU A 135 3.54 -3.48 -12.24
N ALA A 136 4.48 -2.58 -11.96
CA ALA A 136 5.65 -2.85 -11.13
C ALA A 136 5.25 -3.32 -9.72
N ARG A 137 4.17 -2.75 -9.18
CA ARG A 137 3.63 -3.19 -7.88
C ARG A 137 3.00 -4.58 -7.96
N ALA A 138 2.16 -4.83 -8.96
CA ALA A 138 1.58 -6.15 -9.15
C ALA A 138 2.66 -7.24 -9.30
N GLN A 139 3.77 -6.91 -9.99
CA GLN A 139 4.93 -7.79 -10.09
C GLN A 139 5.61 -8.01 -8.72
N GLN A 140 5.81 -6.95 -7.93
CA GLN A 140 6.39 -7.04 -6.60
C GLN A 140 5.53 -7.89 -5.65
N ASP A 141 4.21 -7.66 -5.66
CA ASP A 141 3.25 -8.41 -4.85
C ASP A 141 3.29 -9.90 -5.24
N ALA A 142 3.29 -10.22 -6.54
CA ALA A 142 3.43 -11.60 -7.01
C ALA A 142 4.75 -12.27 -6.58
N VAL A 143 5.85 -11.51 -6.50
CA VAL A 143 7.14 -12.03 -5.99
C VAL A 143 7.06 -12.34 -4.49
N TRP A 144 6.41 -11.48 -3.71
CA TRP A 144 6.19 -11.71 -2.28
C TRP A 144 5.28 -12.91 -2.05
N ASP A 145 4.17 -13.00 -2.78
CA ASP A 145 3.23 -14.14 -2.71
C ASP A 145 3.93 -15.45 -3.04
N ARG A 146 4.74 -15.47 -4.11
CA ARG A 146 5.56 -16.64 -4.46
C ARG A 146 6.50 -17.04 -3.33
N THR A 147 7.14 -16.07 -2.69
CA THR A 147 8.06 -16.30 -1.57
C THR A 147 7.32 -16.86 -0.35
N GLN A 148 6.18 -16.27 0.00
CA GLN A 148 5.34 -16.71 1.10
C GLN A 148 4.80 -18.12 0.86
N ALA A 149 4.28 -18.40 -0.34
CA ALA A 149 3.82 -19.72 -0.74
C ALA A 149 4.95 -20.77 -0.68
N GLY A 150 6.14 -20.42 -1.16
CA GLY A 150 7.33 -21.29 -1.08
C GLY A 150 7.75 -21.58 0.37
N ASN A 151 7.70 -20.58 1.25
CA ASN A 151 8.01 -20.77 2.66
C ASN A 151 6.99 -21.67 3.38
N LYS A 152 5.69 -21.48 3.10
CA LYS A 152 4.62 -22.35 3.61
C LYS A 152 4.80 -23.79 3.13
N LEU A 153 5.04 -23.98 1.83
CA LEU A 153 5.29 -25.31 1.25
C LEU A 153 6.51 -25.99 1.89
N ARG A 154 7.62 -25.27 2.05
CA ARG A 154 8.82 -25.78 2.73
C ARG A 154 8.50 -26.24 4.16
N SER A 155 7.71 -25.47 4.90
CA SER A 155 7.32 -25.81 6.27
C SER A 155 6.59 -27.15 6.29
N HIS A 156 5.58 -27.33 5.44
CA HIS A 156 4.83 -28.59 5.37
C HIS A 156 5.70 -29.77 4.95
N LEU A 157 6.54 -29.60 3.92
CA LEU A 157 7.41 -30.67 3.45
C LEU A 157 8.44 -31.13 4.49
N ARG A 158 8.87 -30.25 5.40
CA ARG A 158 9.75 -30.66 6.51
C ARG A 158 9.10 -31.67 7.43
N GLU A 159 7.79 -31.60 7.63
CA GLU A 159 7.06 -32.45 8.56
C GLU A 159 6.79 -33.85 7.97
N TYR A 160 6.41 -33.94 6.69
CA TYR A 160 5.94 -35.22 6.12
C TYR A 160 6.79 -35.77 4.96
N PHE A 161 7.63 -34.95 4.30
CA PHE A 161 8.41 -35.38 3.14
C PHE A 161 9.80 -34.69 3.05
N PRO A 162 10.66 -34.81 4.07
CA PRO A 162 11.93 -34.09 4.12
C PRO A 162 12.90 -34.49 3.00
N GLY A 163 12.83 -35.74 2.50
CA GLY A 163 13.66 -36.21 1.38
C GLY A 163 13.42 -35.45 0.08
N TYR A 164 12.21 -34.90 -0.11
CA TYR A 164 11.91 -34.04 -1.25
C TYR A 164 12.70 -32.73 -1.20
N LEU A 165 12.88 -32.14 -0.01
CA LEU A 165 13.68 -30.93 0.16
C LEU A 165 15.15 -31.17 -0.18
N ALA A 166 15.69 -32.32 0.23
CA ALA A 166 17.06 -32.71 -0.08
C ALA A 166 17.29 -32.87 -1.60
N ALA A 167 16.32 -33.46 -2.32
CA ALA A 167 16.42 -33.66 -3.76
C ALA A 167 16.54 -32.34 -4.56
N PHE A 168 15.95 -31.25 -4.07
CA PHE A 168 15.95 -29.95 -4.76
C PHE A 168 16.88 -28.91 -4.13
N GLN A 169 17.71 -29.28 -3.14
CA GLN A 169 18.58 -28.35 -2.42
C GLN A 169 19.65 -27.70 -3.32
N HIS A 170 20.07 -28.38 -4.40
CA HIS A 170 21.10 -27.90 -5.34
C HIS A 170 20.53 -27.08 -6.50
N ASN A 171 19.20 -27.00 -6.62
CA ASN A 171 18.56 -26.16 -7.62
C ASN A 171 18.55 -24.71 -7.13
N ARG A 172 18.98 -23.76 -7.98
CA ARG A 172 18.99 -22.32 -7.68
C ARG A 172 17.62 -21.79 -7.27
N GLU A 173 16.55 -22.29 -7.89
CA GLU A 173 15.16 -21.95 -7.55
C GLU A 173 14.54 -22.90 -6.52
N GLY A 174 15.28 -23.94 -6.11
CA GLY A 174 14.87 -24.94 -5.13
C GLY A 174 13.50 -25.54 -5.44
N ILE A 175 12.67 -25.63 -4.40
CA ILE A 175 11.29 -26.12 -4.47
C ILE A 175 10.32 -25.17 -5.20
N SER A 176 10.75 -23.93 -5.49
CA SER A 176 9.94 -22.97 -6.25
C SER A 176 10.08 -23.15 -7.76
N SER A 177 11.05 -23.95 -8.22
CA SER A 177 11.23 -24.24 -9.64
C SER A 177 10.00 -24.93 -10.24
N SER A 178 9.78 -24.73 -11.55
CA SER A 178 8.71 -25.42 -12.28
C SER A 178 8.87 -26.94 -12.22
N VAL A 179 10.10 -27.44 -12.34
CA VAL A 179 10.44 -28.87 -12.27
C VAL A 179 10.09 -29.45 -10.91
N ALA A 180 10.49 -28.79 -9.81
CA ALA A 180 10.11 -29.22 -8.47
C ALA A 180 8.58 -29.33 -8.36
N ARG A 181 7.86 -28.26 -8.69
CA ARG A 181 6.39 -28.27 -8.60
C ARG A 181 5.75 -29.38 -9.43
N ALA A 182 6.26 -29.66 -10.63
CA ALA A 182 5.78 -30.76 -11.46
C ALA A 182 6.03 -32.14 -10.83
N VAL A 183 7.22 -32.36 -10.25
CA VAL A 183 7.55 -33.60 -9.54
C VAL A 183 6.70 -33.78 -8.30
N LEU A 184 6.50 -32.72 -7.50
CA LEU A 184 5.64 -32.80 -6.31
C LEU A 184 4.18 -33.05 -6.67
N ALA A 185 3.68 -32.50 -7.78
CA ALA A 185 2.34 -32.77 -8.27
C ALA A 185 2.16 -34.25 -8.68
N ALA A 186 3.19 -34.85 -9.30
CA ALA A 186 3.17 -36.26 -9.69
C ALA A 186 3.39 -37.22 -8.49
N ALA A 187 4.24 -36.83 -7.55
CA ALA A 187 4.64 -37.61 -6.39
C ALA A 187 4.52 -36.75 -5.10
N PRO A 188 3.29 -36.54 -4.58
CA PRO A 188 3.07 -35.66 -3.44
C PRO A 188 3.49 -36.27 -2.11
N THR A 189 3.71 -37.59 -2.04
CA THR A 189 4.03 -38.32 -0.81
C THR A 189 5.31 -39.16 -0.98
N PRO A 190 6.01 -39.49 0.13
CA PRO A 190 7.20 -40.35 0.08
C PRO A 190 6.94 -41.72 -0.58
N SER A 191 5.75 -42.29 -0.38
CA SER A 191 5.35 -43.58 -0.95
C SER A 191 5.18 -43.59 -2.46
N ARG A 192 5.04 -42.42 -3.09
CA ARG A 192 4.91 -42.24 -4.55
C ARG A 192 6.19 -41.71 -5.19
N GLN A 193 7.28 -41.62 -4.44
CA GLN A 193 8.55 -41.17 -4.97
C GLN A 193 9.00 -42.17 -6.05
N PRO A 194 9.20 -41.74 -7.31
CA PRO A 194 9.73 -42.64 -8.33
C PRO A 194 11.10 -43.11 -7.85
N SER A 195 11.29 -44.42 -7.81
CA SER A 195 12.57 -45.02 -7.45
C SER A 195 13.65 -44.41 -8.34
N SER A 196 14.63 -43.75 -7.73
CA SER A 196 15.82 -43.33 -8.47
C SER A 196 16.39 -44.57 -9.16
N PRO A 197 16.73 -44.52 -10.46
CA PRO A 197 17.49 -45.61 -11.05
C PRO A 197 18.76 -45.74 -10.21
N ALA A 198 18.95 -46.91 -9.61
CA ALA A 198 20.16 -47.22 -8.87
C ALA A 198 21.36 -46.93 -9.79
N PRO A 199 22.45 -46.33 -9.30
CA PRO A 199 23.66 -46.24 -10.10
C PRO A 199 24.02 -47.67 -10.50
N SER A 200 24.00 -47.97 -11.80
CA SER A 200 24.41 -49.27 -12.28
C SER A 200 25.82 -49.50 -11.77
N CYS A 201 25.98 -50.53 -10.94
CA CYS A 201 27.26 -51.00 -10.47
C CYS A 201 28.11 -51.39 -11.70
N ALA A 202 28.91 -50.45 -12.19
CA ALA A 202 29.97 -50.72 -13.13
C ALA A 202 31.15 -51.23 -12.29
N ARG A 203 31.21 -52.56 -12.19
CA ARG A 203 32.39 -53.29 -11.69
C ARG A 203 33.65 -52.81 -12.41
N CYS A 204 34.69 -52.55 -11.64
CA CYS A 204 36.05 -53.04 -11.86
C CYS A 204 36.61 -53.46 -10.51
#